data_AF-A0A9Q1KDS7-F1
#
_entry.id   AF-A0A9Q1KDS7-F1
#
_cell.length_a   1.000
_cell.length_b   1.000
_cell.length_c   1.000
_cell.angle_alpha   90.00
_cell.angle_beta   90.00
_cell.angle_gamma   90.00
#
_symmetry.space_group_name_H-M   'P 1'
#
loop_
_entity.id
_entity.type
_entity.pdbx_description
1 polymer ?
#
loop_
_entity_poly.entity_id
_entity_poly.type
_entity_poly.pdbx_seq_one_letter_code
_entity_poly.pdbx_strand_id
1 'polypeptide(L)'
;MQASLLEDDIKQRTKLLPLLVNLSERRREKLHYIGVSFVFTLDLFRFGRKHRFAPFYIAQIPNAVMGEHTCMVGKPLQTDLRVDTSDEWGFFGPFYRDFTKRFLLGSTFCSMEYKLAMRLVILVTTVSPLIHHINFMESEPAACNSDAFLKSINEYTPPHNRKRLQAYAYNLADFHLVAFCSSTFVGRLVA
;
A
#
# COMPACT_ATOMS: atom_id res chain seq x y z
N MET A 1 -19.73 -51.05 38.63
CA MET A 1 -20.41 -49.89 38.01
C MET A 1 -20.51 -50.17 36.53
N GLN A 2 -21.71 -50.49 36.06
CA GLN A 2 -21.98 -50.97 34.71
C GLN A 2 -22.55 -49.78 33.93
N ALA A 3 -21.79 -49.23 32.99
CA ALA A 3 -22.21 -48.11 32.17
C ALA A 3 -23.27 -48.59 31.17
N SER A 4 -24.51 -48.17 31.37
CA SER A 4 -25.62 -48.37 30.44
C SER A 4 -25.37 -47.56 29.18
N LEU A 5 -24.94 -48.23 28.11
CA LEU A 5 -24.97 -47.70 26.75
C LEU A 5 -26.43 -47.48 26.36
N LEU A 6 -26.87 -46.23 26.40
CA LEU A 6 -28.16 -45.81 25.86
C LEU A 6 -28.14 -46.09 24.36
N GLU A 7 -29.16 -46.80 23.91
CA GLU A 7 -29.43 -47.11 22.50
C GLU A 7 -29.67 -45.80 21.74
N ASP A 8 -28.60 -45.19 21.24
CA ASP A 8 -28.71 -44.09 20.29
C ASP A 8 -29.26 -44.63 18.96
N ASP A 9 -30.54 -44.44 18.74
CA ASP A 9 -31.26 -44.77 17.51
C ASP A 9 -30.79 -43.83 16.38
N ILE A 10 -29.74 -44.22 15.65
CA ILE A 10 -29.17 -43.48 14.51
C ILE A 10 -30.15 -43.59 13.33
N LYS A 11 -31.23 -42.79 13.35
CA LYS A 11 -32.10 -42.64 12.19
C LYS A 11 -31.36 -41.89 11.08
N GLN A 12 -31.23 -42.52 9.91
CA GLN A 12 -30.71 -41.86 8.69
C GLN A 12 -31.56 -40.62 8.38
N ARG A 13 -30.98 -39.42 8.55
CA ARG A 13 -31.62 -38.14 8.22
C ARG A 13 -31.89 -38.10 6.70
N THR A 14 -33.13 -38.38 6.30
CA THR A 14 -33.50 -38.72 4.91
C THR A 14 -33.60 -37.51 3.96
N LYS A 15 -33.31 -36.29 4.42
CA LYS A 15 -33.34 -35.05 3.61
C LYS A 15 -32.35 -33.98 4.13
N LEU A 16 -31.07 -34.32 4.26
CA LEU A 16 -30.05 -33.31 4.53
C LEU A 16 -29.60 -32.66 3.22
N LEU A 17 -29.56 -31.32 3.20
CA LEU A 17 -28.83 -30.63 2.13
C LEU A 17 -27.36 -31.06 2.19
N PRO A 18 -26.71 -31.24 1.03
CA PRO A 18 -25.30 -31.63 0.99
C PRO A 18 -24.45 -30.56 1.68
N LEU A 19 -23.51 -31.01 2.52
CA LEU A 19 -22.62 -30.11 3.28
C LEU A 19 -21.74 -29.27 2.35
N LEU A 20 -21.37 -29.84 1.20
CA LEU A 20 -20.56 -29.21 0.17
C LEU A 20 -21.30 -29.33 -1.15
N VAL A 21 -21.35 -28.23 -1.88
CA VAL A 21 -21.86 -28.15 -3.25
C VAL A 21 -20.68 -27.76 -4.13
N ASN A 22 -20.61 -28.31 -5.35
CA ASN A 22 -19.55 -27.96 -6.28
C ASN A 22 -19.64 -26.48 -6.63
N LEU A 23 -18.52 -25.76 -6.62
CA LEU A 23 -18.48 -24.34 -6.98
C LEU A 23 -18.98 -24.07 -8.41
N SER A 24 -18.85 -25.05 -9.30
CA SER A 24 -19.36 -24.97 -10.68
C SER A 24 -20.88 -24.99 -10.77
N GLU A 25 -21.56 -25.55 -9.76
CA GLU A 25 -23.03 -25.65 -9.70
C GLU A 25 -23.66 -24.37 -9.13
N ARG A 26 -22.88 -23.55 -8.43
CA ARG A 26 -23.34 -22.26 -7.89
C ARG A 26 -23.09 -21.13 -8.89
N ARG A 27 -24.17 -20.41 -9.24
CA ARG A 27 -24.05 -19.19 -10.06
C ARG A 27 -23.26 -18.11 -9.31
N ARG A 28 -22.27 -17.51 -9.97
CA ARG A 28 -21.46 -16.42 -9.41
C ARG A 28 -22.30 -15.17 -9.22
N GLU A 29 -22.16 -14.53 -8.07
CA GLU A 29 -22.75 -13.22 -7.77
C GLU A 29 -22.00 -12.11 -8.49
N LYS A 30 -22.70 -11.01 -8.81
CA LYS A 30 -22.06 -9.81 -9.36
C LYS A 30 -21.31 -9.09 -8.23
N LEU A 31 -19.98 -9.08 -8.32
CA LEU A 31 -19.10 -8.41 -7.35
C LEU A 31 -18.32 -7.29 -8.04
N HIS A 32 -18.23 -6.14 -7.40
CA HIS A 32 -17.52 -4.97 -7.94
C HIS A 32 -16.06 -4.91 -7.49
N TYR A 33 -15.77 -5.40 -6.28
CA TYR A 33 -14.42 -5.45 -5.72
C TYR A 33 -14.32 -6.56 -4.68
N ILE A 34 -13.10 -6.96 -4.36
CA ILE A 34 -12.78 -7.81 -3.22
C ILE A 34 -11.79 -7.06 -2.34
N GLY A 35 -12.06 -7.06 -1.04
CA GLY A 35 -11.18 -6.49 -0.02
C GLY A 35 -10.68 -7.56 0.94
N VAL A 36 -9.48 -7.38 1.46
CA VAL A 36 -8.91 -8.21 2.52
C VAL A 36 -8.42 -7.28 3.63
N SER A 37 -8.77 -7.60 4.87
CA SER A 37 -8.23 -6.97 6.07
C SER A 37 -7.33 -7.97 6.76
N PHE A 38 -6.10 -7.57 7.07
CA PHE A 38 -5.12 -8.43 7.71
C PHE A 38 -4.15 -7.63 8.56
N VAL A 39 -3.41 -8.32 9.42
CA VAL A 39 -2.36 -7.70 10.22
C VAL A 39 -1.13 -7.49 9.36
N PHE A 40 -0.60 -6.27 9.36
CA PHE A 40 0.41 -5.79 8.41
C PHE A 40 1.77 -6.47 8.63
N THR A 41 1.92 -7.62 8.00
CA THR A 41 3.14 -8.39 7.94
C THR A 41 3.69 -8.41 6.53
N LEU A 42 4.99 -8.68 6.44
CA LEU A 42 5.71 -8.69 5.19
C LEU A 42 5.21 -9.72 4.19
N ASP A 43 4.83 -10.89 4.68
CA ASP A 43 4.43 -12.02 3.86
C ASP A 43 3.01 -11.85 3.32
N LEU A 44 2.09 -11.35 4.15
CA LEU A 44 0.74 -11.02 3.70
C LEU A 44 0.73 -9.84 2.73
N PHE A 45 1.60 -8.85 2.94
CA PHE A 45 1.77 -7.76 2.00
C PHE A 45 2.33 -8.24 0.65
N ARG A 46 3.33 -9.14 0.65
CA ARG A 46 3.84 -9.81 -0.57
C ARG A 46 2.73 -10.55 -1.30
N PHE A 47 1.92 -11.30 -0.55
CA PHE A 47 0.79 -12.05 -1.09
C PHE A 47 -0.21 -11.12 -1.77
N GLY A 48 -0.63 -10.05 -1.09
CA GLY A 48 -1.52 -9.03 -1.66
C GLY A 48 -0.97 -8.45 -2.96
N ARG A 49 0.31 -8.05 -2.97
CA ARG A 49 0.97 -7.53 -4.18
C ARG A 49 0.97 -8.55 -5.33
N LYS A 50 1.33 -9.81 -5.05
CA LYS A 50 1.36 -10.89 -6.06
C LYS A 50 -0.01 -11.06 -6.75
N HIS A 51 -1.09 -10.87 -6.02
CA HIS A 51 -2.46 -11.00 -6.52
C HIS A 51 -3.08 -9.69 -7.04
N ARG A 52 -2.28 -8.62 -7.16
CA ARG A 52 -2.71 -7.27 -7.59
C ARG A 52 -3.76 -6.64 -6.67
N PHE A 53 -3.55 -6.74 -5.36
CA PHE A 53 -4.28 -5.93 -4.39
C PHE A 53 -3.51 -4.64 -4.11
N ALA A 54 -4.24 -3.53 -3.99
CA ALA A 54 -3.71 -2.22 -3.62
C ALA A 54 -4.11 -1.86 -2.19
N PRO A 55 -3.17 -1.42 -1.33
CA PRO A 55 -3.50 -0.91 -0.02
C PRO A 55 -4.24 0.42 -0.13
N PHE A 56 -5.29 0.60 0.68
CA PHE A 56 -6.00 1.87 0.79
C PHE A 56 -6.10 2.36 2.24
N TYR A 57 -5.76 1.50 3.20
CA TYR A 57 -5.80 1.85 4.61
C TYR A 57 -4.76 1.06 5.41
N ILE A 58 -4.08 1.75 6.31
CA ILE A 58 -3.26 1.18 7.37
C ILE A 58 -3.62 1.91 8.66
N ALA A 59 -3.92 1.15 9.72
CA ALA A 59 -4.21 1.72 11.02
C ALA A 59 -2.99 2.48 11.56
N GLN A 60 -3.21 3.72 12.01
CA GLN A 60 -2.13 4.53 12.59
C GLN A 60 -1.66 3.98 13.94
N ILE A 61 -2.58 3.45 14.74
CA ILE A 61 -2.29 2.89 16.04
C ILE A 61 -2.11 1.36 15.87
N PRO A 62 -0.96 0.81 16.26
CA PRO A 62 -0.76 -0.64 16.27
C PRO A 62 -1.63 -1.29 17.35
N ASN A 63 -1.98 -2.56 17.15
CA ASN A 63 -2.72 -3.31 18.15
C ASN A 63 -1.88 -3.47 19.44
N ALA A 64 -2.51 -3.28 20.60
CA ALA A 64 -1.83 -3.31 21.91
C ALA A 64 -1.17 -4.66 22.25
N VAL A 65 -1.66 -5.76 21.67
CA VAL A 65 -1.17 -7.12 21.98
C VAL A 65 0.06 -7.49 21.15
N MET A 66 0.06 -7.19 19.85
CA MET A 66 1.12 -7.63 18.92
C MET A 66 2.02 -6.49 18.44
N GLY A 67 1.67 -5.23 18.67
CA GLY A 67 2.40 -4.07 18.14
C GLY A 67 2.31 -3.93 16.62
N GLU A 68 1.50 -4.74 15.95
CA GLU A 68 1.34 -4.73 14.51
C GLU A 68 0.16 -3.84 14.07
N HIS A 69 0.29 -3.21 12.91
CA HIS A 69 -0.75 -2.37 12.33
C HIS A 69 -1.76 -3.21 11.56
N THR A 70 -3.03 -2.84 11.56
CA THR A 70 -4.02 -3.45 10.64
C THR A 70 -3.89 -2.82 9.25
N CYS A 71 -3.88 -3.62 8.19
CA CYS A 71 -3.88 -3.16 6.81
C CYS A 71 -5.11 -3.68 6.07
N MET A 72 -5.72 -2.81 5.27
CA MET A 72 -6.78 -3.18 4.34
C MET A 72 -6.32 -2.93 2.91
N VAL A 73 -6.49 -3.95 2.09
CA VAL A 73 -6.16 -3.93 0.67
C VAL A 73 -7.41 -4.26 -0.16
N GLY A 74 -7.53 -3.63 -1.31
CA GLY A 74 -8.66 -3.78 -2.22
C GLY A 74 -8.20 -4.16 -3.61
N LYS A 75 -9.06 -4.87 -4.33
CA LYS A 75 -8.88 -5.17 -5.74
C LYS A 75 -10.22 -4.98 -6.47
N PRO A 76 -10.31 -4.06 -7.43
CA PRO A 76 -11.50 -3.96 -8.28
C PRO A 76 -11.63 -5.22 -9.14
N LEU A 77 -12.85 -5.71 -9.32
CA LEU A 77 -13.16 -6.80 -10.22
C LEU A 77 -13.67 -6.22 -11.54
N GLN A 78 -13.23 -6.79 -12.67
CA GLN A 78 -13.77 -6.47 -13.98
C GLN A 78 -15.21 -7.00 -14.06
N THR A 79 -16.16 -6.15 -13.70
CA THR A 79 -17.59 -6.38 -13.86
C THR A 79 -18.13 -5.17 -14.59
N ASP A 80 -18.67 -5.37 -15.80
CA ASP A 80 -19.49 -4.56 -16.75
C ASP A 80 -19.45 -3.01 -16.75
N LEU A 81 -19.01 -2.36 -15.67
CA LEU A 81 -18.65 -0.97 -15.54
C LEU A 81 -17.45 -0.70 -16.45
N ARG A 82 -17.76 -0.26 -17.67
CA ARG A 82 -16.86 0.49 -18.54
C ARG A 82 -16.41 1.77 -17.81
N VAL A 83 -15.45 1.63 -16.90
CA VAL A 83 -14.67 2.75 -16.41
C VAL A 83 -13.55 2.92 -17.41
N ASP A 84 -13.42 4.13 -17.94
CA ASP A 84 -12.47 4.49 -18.99
C ASP A 84 -11.10 3.85 -18.75
N THR A 85 -10.60 3.18 -19.79
CA THR A 85 -9.51 2.20 -19.81
C THR A 85 -8.11 2.78 -19.56
N SER A 86 -8.00 3.88 -18.81
CA SER A 86 -6.72 4.55 -18.54
C SER A 86 -6.16 4.22 -17.16
N ASP A 87 -7.00 3.93 -16.17
CA ASP A 87 -6.55 3.76 -14.78
C ASP A 87 -6.57 2.28 -14.36
N GLU A 88 -5.40 1.71 -14.04
CA GLU A 88 -5.21 0.29 -13.66
C GLU A 88 -6.12 -0.12 -12.48
N TRP A 89 -6.50 0.86 -11.65
CA TRP A 89 -7.29 0.69 -10.44
C TRP A 89 -8.75 1.14 -10.59
N GLY A 90 -9.19 1.64 -11.75
CA GLY A 90 -10.56 2.07 -12.01
C GLY A 90 -11.10 3.02 -10.93
N PHE A 91 -12.27 2.70 -10.34
CA PHE A 91 -12.86 3.50 -9.24
C PHE A 91 -11.97 3.62 -7.99
N PHE A 92 -10.99 2.73 -7.83
CA PHE A 92 -10.11 2.66 -6.68
C PHE A 92 -8.91 3.62 -6.79
N GLY A 93 -8.60 4.11 -7.99
CA GLY A 93 -7.46 5.01 -8.26
C GLY A 93 -7.40 6.24 -7.33
N PRO A 94 -8.49 7.02 -7.16
CA PRO A 94 -8.50 8.17 -6.26
C PRO A 94 -8.20 7.82 -4.79
N PHE A 95 -8.73 6.71 -4.30
CA PHE A 95 -8.50 6.24 -2.92
C PHE A 95 -7.06 5.78 -2.72
N TYR A 96 -6.49 5.09 -3.71
CA TYR A 96 -5.10 4.67 -3.69
C TYR A 96 -4.13 5.86 -3.69
N ARG A 97 -4.44 6.90 -4.47
CA ARG A 97 -3.65 8.14 -4.50
C ARG A 97 -3.73 8.93 -3.20
N ASP A 98 -4.91 9.04 -2.60
CA ASP A 98 -5.07 9.68 -1.29
C ASP A 98 -4.32 8.91 -0.19
N PHE A 99 -4.44 7.57 -0.20
CA PHE A 99 -3.66 6.70 0.69
C PHE A 99 -2.16 6.92 0.54
N THR A 100 -1.66 6.96 -0.70
CA THR A 100 -0.26 7.22 -1.04
C THR A 100 0.24 8.54 -0.44
N LYS A 101 -0.53 9.63 -0.64
CA LYS A 101 -0.18 10.94 -0.09
C LYS A 101 -0.15 10.93 1.44
N ARG A 102 -1.17 10.35 2.08
CA ARG A 102 -1.25 10.26 3.54
C ARG A 102 -0.15 9.40 4.13
N PHE A 103 0.22 8.31 3.46
CA PHE A 103 1.29 7.44 3.91
C PHE A 103 2.65 8.13 3.86
N LEU A 104 2.95 8.81 2.75
CA LEU A 104 4.23 9.49 2.55
C LEU A 104 4.38 10.77 3.40
N LEU A 105 3.28 11.47 3.69
CA LEU A 105 3.27 12.66 4.55
C LEU A 105 3.10 12.33 6.04
N GLY A 106 2.70 11.10 6.37
CA GLY A 106 2.37 10.70 7.73
C GLY A 106 3.60 10.34 8.55
N SER A 107 3.88 11.12 9.61
CA SER A 107 4.82 10.72 10.67
C SER A 107 4.32 9.54 11.52
N THR A 108 3.06 9.12 11.31
CA THR A 108 2.39 8.07 12.07
C THR A 108 2.99 6.69 11.89
N PHE A 109 3.80 6.48 10.85
CA PHE A 109 4.46 5.21 10.57
C PHE A 109 5.95 5.20 10.93
N CYS A 110 6.46 6.25 11.61
CA CYS A 110 7.87 6.30 12.03
C CYS A 110 8.26 5.21 13.03
N SER A 111 7.30 4.64 13.77
CA SER A 111 7.52 3.51 14.69
C SER A 111 7.38 2.14 14.02
N MET A 112 6.98 2.09 12.75
CA MET A 112 6.87 0.84 12.00
C MET A 112 8.27 0.28 11.68
N GLU A 113 8.40 -1.05 11.59
CA GLU A 113 9.64 -1.67 11.14
C GLU A 113 10.03 -1.12 9.75
N TYR A 114 11.25 -0.57 9.66
CA TYR A 114 11.73 0.12 8.45
C TYR A 114 11.65 -0.75 7.18
N LYS A 115 11.81 -2.07 7.30
CA LYS A 115 11.70 -3.01 6.17
C LYS A 115 10.30 -3.02 5.58
N LEU A 116 9.27 -2.92 6.42
CA LEU A 116 7.88 -2.86 6.00
C LEU A 116 7.60 -1.50 5.34
N ALA A 117 8.02 -0.41 6.01
CA ALA A 117 7.84 0.95 5.54
C ALA A 117 8.50 1.16 4.17
N MET A 118 9.77 0.78 4.00
CA MET A 118 10.49 0.89 2.74
C MET A 118 9.82 0.12 1.61
N ARG A 119 9.26 -1.06 1.88
CA ARG A 119 8.55 -1.83 0.85
C ARG A 119 7.22 -1.23 0.48
N LEU A 120 6.54 -0.60 1.42
CA LEU A 120 5.34 0.15 1.10
C LEU A 120 5.67 1.37 0.24
N VAL A 121 6.72 2.12 0.58
CA VAL A 121 7.22 3.24 -0.25
C VAL A 121 7.55 2.75 -1.65
N ILE A 122 8.35 1.69 -1.80
CA ILE A 122 8.68 1.13 -3.12
C ILE A 122 7.42 0.70 -3.86
N LEU A 123 6.44 0.07 -3.22
CA LEU A 123 5.18 -0.29 -3.87
C LEU A 123 4.45 0.95 -4.39
N VAL A 124 4.27 1.94 -3.52
CA VAL A 124 3.55 3.19 -3.81
C VAL A 124 4.21 3.95 -4.96
N THR A 125 5.54 4.02 -4.97
CA THR A 125 6.33 4.67 -6.02
C THR A 125 6.34 3.87 -7.33
N THR A 126 6.39 2.54 -7.29
CA THR A 126 6.44 1.70 -8.51
C THR A 126 5.10 1.49 -9.18
N VAL A 127 3.99 1.60 -8.44
CA VAL A 127 2.63 1.33 -8.94
C VAL A 127 1.88 2.61 -9.33
N SER A 128 2.29 3.78 -8.84
CA SER A 128 1.70 5.05 -9.30
C SER A 128 2.35 5.51 -10.60
N PRO A 129 1.65 5.46 -11.77
CA PRO A 129 2.16 6.07 -13.00
C PRO A 129 2.36 7.59 -12.89
N LEU A 130 1.76 8.23 -11.88
CA LEU A 130 1.94 9.66 -11.58
C LEU A 130 3.30 9.97 -10.92
N ILE A 131 3.97 8.96 -10.33
CA ILE A 131 5.32 9.08 -9.72
C ILE A 131 6.39 8.48 -10.66
N HIS A 132 6.06 8.26 -11.94
CA HIS A 132 7.06 7.86 -12.94
C HIS A 132 8.07 8.98 -13.27
N HIS A 133 7.88 10.19 -12.72
CA HIS A 133 8.86 11.28 -12.76
C HIS A 133 10.06 11.12 -11.81
N ILE A 134 10.06 10.09 -10.95
CA ILE A 134 11.16 9.79 -10.02
C ILE A 134 11.62 8.33 -10.21
N ASN A 135 11.92 7.94 -11.45
CA ASN A 135 12.59 6.66 -11.71
C ASN A 135 14.04 6.73 -11.24
N PHE A 136 14.39 5.92 -10.23
CA PHE A 136 15.76 5.75 -9.75
C PHE A 136 16.46 4.49 -10.29
N MET A 137 15.88 3.78 -11.26
CA MET A 137 16.61 2.74 -12.01
C MET A 137 16.25 2.75 -13.49
N GLU A 138 17.30 2.92 -14.29
CA GLU A 138 17.48 2.64 -15.71
C GLU A 138 16.21 2.32 -16.53
N SER A 139 15.63 3.36 -17.13
CA SER A 139 14.93 3.22 -18.41
C SER A 139 15.10 4.52 -19.20
N GLU A 140 15.49 4.38 -20.47
CA GLU A 140 15.67 5.41 -21.51
C GLU A 140 14.78 6.66 -21.40
N PRO A 141 15.29 7.86 -21.78
CA PRO A 141 14.76 9.14 -21.36
C PRO A 141 13.51 9.53 -22.16
N ALA A 142 12.33 9.19 -21.66
CA ALA A 142 11.18 10.05 -21.95
C ALA A 142 11.49 11.41 -21.33
N ALA A 143 11.42 12.47 -22.14
CA ALA A 143 11.78 13.84 -21.77
C ALA A 143 11.04 14.31 -20.52
N CYS A 144 11.58 13.99 -19.34
CA CYS A 144 11.30 14.69 -18.12
C CYS A 144 11.79 16.11 -18.39
N ASN A 145 10.87 17.08 -18.41
CA ASN A 145 11.20 18.49 -18.50
C ASN A 145 12.11 18.84 -17.32
N SER A 146 13.42 18.70 -17.51
CA SER A 146 14.46 18.91 -16.52
C SER A 146 14.32 20.30 -15.91
N ASP A 147 13.91 21.27 -16.72
CA ASP A 147 13.62 22.64 -16.28
C ASP A 147 12.44 22.77 -15.32
N ALA A 148 11.38 21.95 -15.47
CA ALA A 148 10.25 21.97 -14.55
C ALA A 148 10.64 21.36 -13.20
N PHE A 149 11.42 20.28 -13.22
CA PHE A 149 11.98 19.65 -12.02
C PHE A 149 13.04 20.52 -11.33
N LEU A 150 13.88 21.22 -12.08
CA LEU A 150 14.87 22.15 -11.53
C LEU A 150 14.21 23.42 -10.98
N LYS A 151 13.12 23.90 -11.60
CA LYS A 151 12.30 24.98 -11.05
C LYS A 151 11.64 24.57 -9.75
N SER A 152 11.06 23.37 -9.68
CA SER A 152 10.45 22.86 -8.45
C SER A 152 11.50 22.67 -7.35
N ILE A 153 12.68 22.11 -7.66
CA ILE A 153 13.80 22.04 -6.70
C ILE A 153 14.21 23.43 -6.22
N ASN A 154 14.34 24.42 -7.12
CA ASN A 154 14.73 25.79 -6.74
C ASN A 154 13.66 26.48 -5.87
N GLU A 155 12.39 26.18 -6.09
CA GLU A 155 11.27 26.68 -5.28
C GLU A 155 11.23 26.00 -3.90
N TYR A 156 11.53 24.71 -3.83
CA TYR A 156 11.51 23.93 -2.59
C TYR A 156 12.81 23.99 -1.78
N THR A 157 13.93 24.41 -2.39
CA THR A 157 15.24 24.58 -1.72
C THR A 157 15.69 26.04 -1.73
N PRO A 158 15.35 26.81 -0.67
CA PRO A 158 15.80 28.19 -0.57
C PRO A 158 17.34 28.28 -0.60
N PRO A 159 17.91 29.40 -1.07
CA PRO A 159 19.34 29.52 -1.39
C PRO A 159 20.28 29.23 -0.20
N HIS A 160 19.82 29.45 1.03
CA HIS A 160 20.57 29.10 2.24
C HIS A 160 20.70 27.58 2.44
N ASN A 161 19.65 26.80 2.13
CA ASN A 161 19.67 25.35 2.23
C ASN A 161 20.60 24.72 1.19
N ARG A 162 20.68 25.32 -0.01
CA ARG A 162 21.65 24.91 -1.04
C ARG A 162 23.10 25.07 -0.59
N LYS A 163 23.43 26.20 0.08
CA LYS A 163 24.78 26.41 0.65
C LYS A 163 25.10 25.39 1.75
N ARG A 164 24.13 25.05 2.60
CA ARG A 164 24.29 24.02 3.63
C ARG A 164 24.52 22.64 3.04
N LEU A 165 23.74 22.27 2.02
CA LEU A 165 23.91 21.02 1.28
C LEU A 165 25.27 20.96 0.59
N GLN A 166 25.71 22.07 -0.01
CA GLN A 166 27.03 22.20 -0.63
C GLN A 166 28.16 22.04 0.40
N ALA A 167 28.04 22.66 1.57
CA ALA A 167 29.01 22.49 2.66
C ALA A 167 29.10 21.03 3.14
N TYR A 168 27.96 20.33 3.25
CA TYR A 168 27.95 18.89 3.58
C TYR A 168 28.58 18.04 2.47
N ALA A 169 28.30 18.33 1.20
CA ALA A 169 28.90 17.61 0.07
C ALA A 169 30.43 17.76 0.02
N TYR A 170 30.95 18.92 0.43
CA TYR A 170 32.38 19.15 0.60
C TYR A 170 32.94 18.68 1.95
N ASN A 171 32.14 17.96 2.76
CA ASN A 171 32.52 17.48 4.08
C ASN A 171 32.97 18.60 5.05
N LEU A 172 32.47 19.82 4.83
CA LEU A 172 32.71 21.02 5.64
C LEU A 172 31.65 21.23 6.72
N ALA A 173 30.58 20.43 6.69
CA ALA A 173 29.48 20.47 7.64
C ALA A 173 29.01 19.06 7.99
N ASP A 174 28.58 18.87 9.23
CA ASP A 174 28.04 17.61 9.73
C ASP A 174 26.56 17.42 9.32
N PHE A 175 26.06 16.18 9.37
CA PHE A 175 24.74 15.78 8.89
C PHE A 175 23.60 16.53 9.58
N HIS A 176 23.78 16.93 10.85
CA HIS A 176 22.80 17.70 11.61
C HIS A 176 22.41 19.03 10.92
N LEU A 177 23.34 19.64 10.18
CA LEU A 177 23.09 20.90 9.45
C LEU A 177 22.13 20.70 8.25
N VAL A 178 22.08 19.47 7.71
CA VAL A 178 21.29 19.11 6.53
C VAL A 178 20.03 18.30 6.90
N ALA A 179 19.96 17.74 8.10
CA ALA A 179 18.81 16.96 8.57
C ALA A 179 17.48 17.74 8.53
N PHE A 180 17.49 19.06 8.69
CA PHE A 180 16.29 19.89 8.52
C PHE A 180 15.81 19.98 7.06
N CYS A 181 16.75 19.92 6.10
CA CYS A 181 16.43 19.98 4.68
C CYS A 181 15.73 18.70 4.20
N SER A 182 16.05 17.53 4.77
CA SER A 182 15.47 16.24 4.35
C SER A 182 13.98 16.14 4.65
N SER A 183 13.52 16.60 5.82
CA SER A 183 12.10 16.63 6.19
C SER A 183 11.28 17.55 5.26
N THR A 184 11.83 18.72 4.93
CA THR A 184 11.18 19.68 4.02
C THR A 184 11.13 19.17 2.59
N PHE A 185 12.18 18.47 2.15
CA PHE A 185 12.27 17.89 0.81
C PHE A 185 11.25 16.77 0.63
N VAL A 186 11.16 15.82 1.58
CA VAL A 186 10.19 14.71 1.52
C VAL A 186 8.74 15.20 1.61
N GLY A 187 8.45 16.14 2.52
CA GLY A 187 7.09 16.65 2.69
C GLY A 187 6.55 17.46 1.51
N ARG A 188 7.42 18.05 0.68
CA ARG A 188 7.03 18.90 -0.46
C ARG A 188 7.15 18.21 -1.82
N LEU A 189 7.98 17.17 -1.95
CA LEU A 189 8.05 16.35 -3.17
C LEU A 189 6.78 15.51 -3.40
N VAL A 190 5.99 15.31 -2.35
CA VAL A 190 4.80 14.43 -2.30
C VAL A 190 3.48 15.19 -2.47
N ALA A 191 3.49 16.52 -2.29
CA ALA A 191 2.29 17.38 -2.33
C ALA A 191 1.78 17.56 -3.76
#